data_AF-A0A6M0BYU8-F1
#
_entry.id   AF-A0A6M0BYU8-F1
#
_cell.length_a   1.000
_cell.length_b   1.000
_cell.length_c   1.000
_cell.angle_alpha   90.00
_cell.angle_beta   90.00
_cell.angle_gamma   90.00
#
_symmetry.space_group_name_H-M   'P 1'
#
loop_
_entity.id
_entity.type
_entity.pdbx_description
1 polymer ?
#
loop_
_entity_poly.entity_id
_entity_poly.type
_entity_poly.pdbx_seq_one_letter_code
_entity_poly.pdbx_strand_id
1 'polypeptide(L)'
;MVKIVSRKLAKTENVYDIGVAKDHNFVLANGLVASNCFNKSHSTAYAYVAYQTAYLKANYPVEYMAALLTANSSDQDKVQKYIANCQKFNIEVEPPNINKSEVDFTPLPKVTTGETKDKILFGLSAVKNVGDGAIEAILEARKEGEEFKSLADLCDRVNLNALNSRTLESLIKCGAFDKIESNRHQLIKDLEGVMKWAQDRNKDRDIGQLSLFDVAEKTMPAFDSAPKSSTVSDFPAKEKLQYEKEIIGFYVSDHPLKYAQEQNKISDAISIAEMKEKKSKSVIKL
;
A
#
# COMPACT_ATOMS: atom_id res chain seq x y z
N MET A 1 -0.15 -16.32 23.68
CA MET A 1 -0.83 -17.64 23.59
C MET A 1 -1.76 -17.79 24.78
N VAL A 2 -3.06 -17.98 24.54
CA VAL A 2 -4.02 -18.22 25.63
C VAL A 2 -3.95 -19.70 26.01
N LYS A 3 -3.71 -19.99 27.30
CA LYS A 3 -3.63 -21.35 27.84
C LYS A 3 -4.88 -21.60 28.69
N ILE A 4 -5.71 -22.56 28.27
CA ILE A 4 -6.89 -22.94 29.05
C ILE A 4 -6.41 -23.66 30.32
N VAL A 5 -6.71 -23.08 31.49
CA VAL A 5 -6.21 -23.57 32.80
C VAL A 5 -7.18 -24.54 33.49
N SER A 6 -8.47 -24.49 33.15
CA SER A 6 -9.46 -25.48 33.58
C SER A 6 -10.73 -25.40 32.72
N ARG A 7 -11.54 -26.46 32.74
CA ARG A 7 -12.90 -26.46 32.19
C ARG A 7 -13.89 -26.94 33.25
N LYS A 8 -15.08 -26.34 33.29
CA LYS A 8 -16.24 -26.85 34.03
C LYS A 8 -17.39 -27.05 33.05
N LEU A 9 -18.09 -28.16 33.19
CA LEU A 9 -19.34 -28.40 32.48
C LEU A 9 -20.37 -27.40 33.00
N ALA A 10 -20.89 -26.53 32.13
CA ALA A 10 -21.86 -25.52 32.52
C ALA A 10 -23.30 -26.07 32.50
N LYS A 11 -23.70 -26.65 31.37
CA LYS A 11 -25.00 -27.30 31.18
C LYS A 11 -24.92 -28.29 30.02
N THR A 12 -25.80 -29.28 30.04
CA THR A 12 -26.05 -30.16 28.89
C THR A 12 -27.29 -29.65 28.19
N GLU A 13 -27.17 -29.33 26.91
CA GLU A 13 -28.31 -28.99 26.06
C GLU A 13 -28.41 -30.00 24.92
N ASN A 14 -29.63 -30.26 24.47
CA ASN A 14 -29.84 -31.05 23.26
C ASN A 14 -29.27 -30.26 22.07
N VAL A 15 -28.22 -30.79 21.46
CA VAL A 15 -27.75 -30.35 20.16
C VAL A 15 -28.44 -31.19 19.09
N TYR A 16 -29.01 -30.53 18.09
CA TYR A 16 -29.54 -31.22 16.92
C TYR A 16 -28.38 -31.59 16.01
N ASP A 17 -27.80 -32.77 16.25
CA ASP A 17 -26.86 -33.38 15.32
C ASP A 17 -27.60 -34.38 14.43
N ILE A 18 -27.23 -34.45 13.15
CA ILE A 18 -27.80 -35.44 12.23
C ILE A 18 -27.05 -36.75 12.43
N GLY A 19 -27.49 -37.54 13.40
CA GLY A 19 -27.06 -38.92 13.58
C GLY A 19 -27.86 -39.87 12.70
N VAL A 20 -27.21 -40.65 11.84
CA VAL A 20 -27.82 -41.83 11.21
C VAL A 20 -27.77 -43.00 12.18
N ALA A 21 -28.91 -43.69 12.37
CA ALA A 21 -29.05 -44.77 13.37
C ALA A 21 -28.22 -46.04 13.07
N LYS A 22 -27.68 -46.15 11.85
CA LYS A 22 -26.75 -47.19 11.38
C LYS A 22 -25.76 -46.53 10.41
N ASP A 23 -24.59 -47.14 10.23
CA ASP A 23 -23.66 -46.75 9.15
C ASP A 23 -24.41 -46.73 7.81
N HIS A 24 -24.71 -45.53 7.32
CA HIS A 24 -25.46 -45.32 6.09
C HIS A 24 -24.51 -44.74 5.06
N ASN A 25 -24.07 -45.61 4.14
CA ASN A 25 -23.55 -45.16 2.86
C ASN A 25 -24.73 -44.56 2.07
N PHE A 26 -24.58 -43.36 1.50
CA PHE A 26 -25.58 -42.79 0.60
C PHE A 26 -25.62 -43.62 -0.68
N VAL A 27 -26.61 -44.50 -0.83
CA VAL A 27 -26.75 -45.36 -2.02
C VAL A 27 -27.56 -44.62 -3.08
N LEU A 28 -27.00 -44.48 -4.26
CA LEU A 28 -27.66 -43.93 -5.44
C LEU A 28 -28.72 -44.90 -5.98
N ALA A 29 -29.65 -44.39 -6.79
CA ALA A 29 -30.74 -45.20 -7.37
C ALA A 29 -30.26 -46.41 -8.20
N ASN A 30 -29.00 -46.41 -8.66
CA ASN A 30 -28.37 -47.50 -9.40
C ASN A 30 -27.57 -48.48 -8.50
N GLY A 31 -27.70 -48.39 -7.18
CA GLY A 31 -27.04 -49.27 -6.22
C GLY A 31 -25.59 -48.91 -5.89
N LEU A 32 -25.04 -47.82 -6.46
CA LEU A 32 -23.68 -47.37 -6.15
C LEU A 32 -23.64 -46.53 -4.87
N VAL A 33 -22.54 -46.63 -4.11
CA VAL A 33 -22.29 -45.79 -2.94
C VAL A 33 -21.72 -44.44 -3.37
N ALA A 34 -22.35 -43.35 -2.95
CA ALA A 34 -21.88 -42.01 -3.20
C ALA A 34 -20.72 -41.67 -2.25
N SER A 35 -19.50 -41.62 -2.80
CA SER A 35 -18.27 -41.33 -2.07
C SER A 35 -17.98 -39.83 -1.90
N ASN A 36 -18.55 -38.98 -2.77
CA ASN A 36 -18.24 -37.54 -2.86
C ASN A 36 -19.48 -36.64 -2.68
N CYS A 37 -20.44 -37.02 -1.85
CA CYS A 37 -21.56 -36.15 -1.51
C CYS A 37 -21.08 -34.97 -0.67
N PHE A 38 -21.50 -33.75 -1.03
CA PHE A 38 -21.15 -32.54 -0.30
C PHE A 38 -22.37 -32.00 0.47
N ASN A 39 -22.13 -31.47 1.66
CA ASN A 39 -23.19 -30.94 2.50
C ASN A 39 -23.77 -29.64 1.90
N LYS A 40 -25.05 -29.68 1.51
CA LYS A 40 -25.70 -28.55 0.83
C LYS A 40 -25.78 -27.29 1.68
N SER A 41 -26.08 -27.38 2.98
CA SER A 41 -26.20 -26.19 3.83
C SER A 41 -24.85 -25.48 3.99
N HIS A 42 -23.77 -26.25 4.19
CA HIS A 42 -22.41 -25.73 4.22
C HIS A 42 -22.00 -25.10 2.88
N SER A 43 -22.21 -25.80 1.74
CA SER A 43 -21.92 -25.24 0.42
C SER A 43 -22.70 -23.97 0.12
N THR A 44 -23.98 -23.91 0.52
CA THR A 44 -24.83 -22.74 0.27
C THR A 44 -24.33 -21.51 1.04
N ALA A 45 -23.90 -21.69 2.30
CA ALA A 45 -23.36 -20.60 3.09
C ALA A 45 -22.08 -19.99 2.46
N TYR A 46 -21.14 -20.83 2.00
CA TYR A 46 -19.93 -20.34 1.32
C TYR A 46 -20.21 -19.76 -0.06
N ALA A 47 -21.15 -20.36 -0.82
CA ALA A 47 -21.56 -19.83 -2.11
C ALA A 47 -22.17 -18.42 -1.99
N TYR A 48 -22.88 -18.13 -0.89
CA TYR A 48 -23.42 -16.80 -0.63
C TYR A 48 -22.31 -15.75 -0.43
N VAL A 49 -21.26 -16.07 0.33
CA VAL A 49 -20.10 -15.17 0.49
C VAL A 49 -19.35 -14.99 -0.85
N ALA A 50 -19.18 -16.06 -1.61
CA ALA A 50 -18.60 -15.99 -2.96
C ALA A 50 -19.42 -15.08 -3.89
N TYR A 51 -20.75 -15.16 -3.83
CA TYR A 51 -21.63 -14.27 -4.58
C TYR A 51 -21.48 -12.81 -4.14
N GLN A 52 -21.45 -12.52 -2.84
CA GLN A 52 -21.25 -11.17 -2.32
C GLN A 52 -19.91 -10.57 -2.78
N THR A 53 -18.81 -11.33 -2.69
CA THR A 53 -17.50 -10.87 -3.17
C THR A 53 -17.47 -10.63 -4.67
N ALA A 54 -18.13 -11.50 -5.47
CA ALA A 54 -18.25 -11.30 -6.90
C ALA A 54 -19.09 -10.07 -7.25
N TYR A 55 -20.18 -9.83 -6.51
CA TYR A 55 -21.02 -8.63 -6.66
C TYR A 55 -20.23 -7.35 -6.38
N LEU A 56 -19.48 -7.29 -5.27
CA LEU A 56 -18.63 -6.14 -4.94
C LEU A 56 -17.56 -5.90 -6.00
N LYS A 57 -16.88 -6.96 -6.46
CA LYS A 57 -15.86 -6.85 -7.51
C LYS A 57 -16.43 -6.36 -8.84
N ALA A 58 -17.67 -6.72 -9.17
CA ALA A 58 -18.31 -6.32 -10.43
C ALA A 58 -18.83 -4.88 -10.41
N ASN A 59 -19.34 -4.40 -9.26
CA ASN A 59 -20.01 -3.10 -9.16
C ASN A 59 -19.15 -2.00 -8.52
N TYR A 60 -18.21 -2.37 -7.65
CA TYR A 60 -17.32 -1.48 -6.90
C TYR A 60 -15.86 -1.96 -6.99
N PRO A 61 -15.28 -2.05 -8.21
CA PRO A 61 -13.98 -2.66 -8.42
C PRO A 61 -12.84 -1.90 -7.72
N VAL A 62 -12.93 -0.58 -7.62
CA VAL A 62 -11.87 0.27 -7.02
C VAL A 62 -11.80 0.05 -5.51
N GLU A 63 -12.95 0.14 -4.85
CA GLU A 63 -13.11 -0.06 -3.40
C GLU A 63 -12.81 -1.51 -3.02
N TYR A 64 -13.28 -2.48 -3.83
CA TYR A 64 -12.98 -3.89 -3.62
C TYR A 64 -11.47 -4.18 -3.72
N MET A 65 -10.78 -3.62 -4.71
CA MET A 65 -9.33 -3.79 -4.84
C MET A 65 -8.57 -3.09 -3.72
N ALA A 66 -8.99 -1.89 -3.31
CA ALA A 66 -8.40 -1.20 -2.16
C ALA A 66 -8.56 -2.03 -0.87
N ALA A 67 -9.75 -2.59 -0.62
CA ALA A 67 -10.00 -3.46 0.53
C ALA A 67 -9.13 -4.73 0.52
N LEU A 68 -8.93 -5.35 -0.66
CA LEU A 68 -8.04 -6.51 -0.80
C LEU A 68 -6.58 -6.15 -0.52
N LEU A 69 -6.12 -4.98 -0.98
CA LEU A 69 -4.77 -4.49 -0.72
C LEU A 69 -4.57 -4.23 0.78
N THR A 70 -5.52 -3.55 1.42
CA THR A 70 -5.51 -3.29 2.87
C THR A 70 -5.51 -4.58 3.69
N ALA A 71 -6.39 -5.54 3.38
CA ALA A 71 -6.48 -6.80 4.12
C ALA A 71 -5.22 -7.67 4.02
N ASN A 72 -4.34 -7.41 3.05
CA ASN A 72 -3.12 -8.16 2.82
C ASN A 72 -1.86 -7.26 2.87
N SER A 73 -1.94 -6.07 3.47
CA SER A 73 -0.84 -5.08 3.50
C SER A 73 0.45 -5.60 4.13
N SER A 74 0.34 -6.57 5.04
CA SER A 74 1.46 -7.25 5.69
C SER A 74 2.18 -8.28 4.82
N ASP A 75 1.59 -8.71 3.70
CA ASP A 75 2.10 -9.75 2.81
C ASP A 75 2.46 -9.15 1.44
N GLN A 76 3.72 -8.75 1.28
CA GLN A 76 4.22 -8.04 0.10
C GLN A 76 4.03 -8.83 -1.20
N ASP A 77 4.14 -10.16 -1.15
CA ASP A 77 3.93 -11.01 -2.34
C ASP A 77 2.46 -10.97 -2.79
N LYS A 78 1.51 -10.88 -1.84
CA LYS A 78 0.09 -10.71 -2.16
C LYS A 78 -0.23 -9.31 -2.64
N VAL A 79 0.30 -8.28 -1.98
CA VAL A 79 0.14 -6.88 -2.40
C VAL A 79 0.57 -6.73 -3.86
N GLN A 80 1.74 -7.26 -4.23
CA GLN A 80 2.23 -7.21 -5.62
C GLN A 80 1.27 -7.87 -6.61
N LYS A 81 0.71 -9.04 -6.27
CA LYS A 81 -0.28 -9.73 -7.11
C LYS A 81 -1.58 -8.93 -7.27
N TYR A 82 -2.04 -8.27 -6.21
CA TYR A 82 -3.24 -7.44 -6.27
C TYR A 82 -3.01 -6.16 -7.06
N ILE A 83 -1.85 -5.51 -6.94
CA ILE A 83 -1.49 -4.35 -7.77
C ILE A 83 -1.45 -4.73 -9.26
N ALA A 84 -0.87 -5.87 -9.60
CA ALA A 84 -0.89 -6.38 -10.98
C ALA A 84 -2.33 -6.66 -11.48
N ASN A 85 -3.25 -7.02 -10.59
CA ASN A 85 -4.67 -7.13 -10.92
C ASN A 85 -5.35 -5.77 -11.07
N CYS A 86 -5.02 -4.76 -10.26
CA CYS A 86 -5.51 -3.38 -10.43
C CYS A 86 -5.20 -2.88 -11.84
N GLN A 87 -3.97 -3.10 -12.32
CA GLN A 87 -3.56 -2.72 -13.67
C GLN A 87 -4.42 -3.39 -14.77
N LYS A 88 -4.82 -4.65 -14.59
CA LYS A 88 -5.75 -5.35 -15.52
C LYS A 88 -7.16 -4.76 -15.51
N PHE A 89 -7.59 -4.20 -14.38
CA PHE A 89 -8.84 -3.46 -14.26
C PHE A 89 -8.71 -1.98 -14.68
N ASN A 90 -7.55 -1.57 -15.21
CA ASN A 90 -7.26 -0.18 -15.56
C ASN A 90 -7.37 0.78 -14.36
N ILE A 91 -7.06 0.27 -13.17
CA ILE A 91 -6.96 1.02 -11.92
C ILE A 91 -5.48 1.32 -11.67
N GLU A 92 -5.15 2.59 -11.53
CA GLU A 92 -3.79 3.07 -11.28
C GLU A 92 -3.53 3.12 -9.77
N VAL A 93 -2.40 2.57 -9.33
CA VAL A 93 -2.00 2.62 -7.91
C VAL A 93 -0.96 3.72 -7.78
N GLU A 94 -1.32 4.82 -7.16
CA GLU A 94 -0.42 5.96 -6.93
C GLU A 94 0.54 5.68 -5.76
N PRO A 95 1.75 6.28 -5.77
CA PRO A 95 2.68 6.12 -4.66
C PRO A 95 2.10 6.75 -3.39
N PRO A 96 2.63 6.41 -2.21
CA PRO A 96 2.22 7.10 -1.00
C PRO A 96 2.44 8.61 -1.15
N ASN A 97 1.66 9.39 -0.40
CA ASN A 97 1.76 10.84 -0.36
C ASN A 97 1.62 11.27 1.11
N ILE A 98 2.61 11.98 1.64
CA ILE A 98 2.63 12.36 3.06
C ILE A 98 1.40 13.19 3.49
N ASN A 99 0.82 13.96 2.57
CA ASN A 99 -0.34 14.81 2.84
C ASN A 99 -1.68 14.08 2.65
N LYS A 100 -1.75 13.11 1.73
CA LYS A 100 -3.03 12.50 1.30
C LYS A 100 -3.21 11.03 1.68
N SER A 101 -2.13 10.29 1.90
CA SER A 101 -2.21 8.86 2.22
C SER A 101 -2.71 8.64 3.63
N GLU A 102 -3.71 7.79 3.77
CA GLU A 102 -4.20 7.30 5.05
C GLU A 102 -3.39 6.08 5.52
N VAL A 103 -3.79 5.50 6.65
CA VAL A 103 -3.24 4.22 7.14
C VAL A 103 -3.38 3.13 6.08
N ASP A 104 -4.58 3.03 5.50
CA ASP A 104 -4.98 1.99 4.57
C ASP A 104 -4.98 2.50 3.11
N PHE A 105 -5.04 1.56 2.16
CA PHE A 105 -5.18 1.92 0.75
C PHE A 105 -6.50 2.67 0.54
N THR A 106 -6.40 3.86 -0.06
CA THR A 106 -7.55 4.76 -0.19
C THR A 106 -8.07 4.73 -1.63
N PRO A 107 -9.33 4.30 -1.87
CA PRO A 107 -9.90 4.29 -3.21
C PRO A 107 -10.23 5.73 -3.65
N LEU A 108 -9.82 6.06 -4.87
CA LEU A 108 -10.05 7.34 -5.53
C LEU A 108 -10.70 7.07 -6.91
N PRO A 109 -11.99 6.70 -6.92
CA PRO A 109 -12.68 6.41 -8.18
C PRO A 109 -12.87 7.70 -8.99
N LYS A 110 -12.88 7.57 -10.33
CA LYS A 110 -13.01 8.71 -11.26
C LYS A 110 -14.20 9.60 -10.97
N VAL A 111 -15.30 8.98 -10.54
CA VAL A 111 -16.56 9.67 -10.22
C VAL A 111 -16.36 10.68 -9.07
N THR A 112 -15.46 10.37 -8.14
CA THR A 112 -15.17 11.22 -6.98
C THR A 112 -14.08 12.25 -7.28
N THR A 113 -13.06 11.89 -8.07
CA THR A 113 -11.92 12.78 -8.35
C THR A 113 -12.09 13.66 -9.58
N GLY A 114 -13.03 13.33 -10.48
CA GLY A 114 -13.16 13.98 -11.78
C GLY A 114 -12.05 13.62 -12.78
N GLU A 115 -11.23 12.61 -12.47
CA GLU A 115 -10.10 12.21 -13.29
C GLU A 115 -10.47 11.22 -14.40
N THR A 116 -9.53 11.00 -15.33
CA THR A 116 -9.71 10.11 -16.48
C THR A 116 -9.53 8.62 -16.12
N LYS A 117 -8.94 8.31 -14.97
CA LYS A 117 -8.60 6.95 -14.51
C LYS A 117 -8.95 6.73 -13.06
N ASP A 118 -9.30 5.49 -12.72
CA ASP A 118 -9.63 5.09 -11.37
C ASP A 118 -8.31 4.89 -10.64
N LYS A 119 -8.22 5.41 -9.43
CA LYS A 119 -6.98 5.39 -8.68
C LYS A 119 -7.15 4.75 -7.32
N ILE A 120 -6.06 4.22 -6.80
CA ILE A 120 -5.93 3.82 -5.40
C ILE A 120 -4.66 4.46 -4.88
N LEU A 121 -4.78 5.26 -3.84
CA LEU A 121 -3.64 5.85 -3.16
C LEU A 121 -3.04 4.85 -2.18
N PHE A 122 -1.71 4.72 -2.19
CA PHE A 122 -1.00 3.79 -1.32
C PHE A 122 -1.23 4.11 0.16
N GLY A 123 -1.55 3.11 0.96
CA GLY A 123 -1.66 3.23 2.41
C GLY A 123 -0.28 3.25 3.07
N LEU A 124 -0.11 4.08 4.10
CA LEU A 124 1.16 4.19 4.83
C LEU A 124 1.53 2.88 5.56
N SER A 125 0.54 2.07 5.95
CA SER A 125 0.75 0.77 6.63
C SER A 125 1.46 -0.27 5.75
N ALA A 126 1.37 -0.13 4.42
CA ALA A 126 2.01 -1.05 3.47
C ALA A 126 3.46 -0.67 3.13
N VAL A 127 3.97 0.45 3.68
CA VAL A 127 5.34 0.92 3.47
C VAL A 127 6.27 0.25 4.47
N LYS A 128 7.28 -0.47 3.98
CA LYS A 128 8.27 -1.15 4.83
C LYS A 128 9.01 -0.14 5.72
N ASN A 129 9.27 -0.54 6.96
CA ASN A 129 9.91 0.26 8.01
C ASN A 129 9.10 1.47 8.51
N VAL A 130 7.83 1.58 8.13
CA VAL A 130 6.90 2.56 8.72
C VAL A 130 6.01 1.80 9.70
N GLY A 131 6.09 2.15 10.99
CA GLY A 131 5.30 1.52 12.04
C GLY A 131 4.08 2.35 12.41
N ASP A 132 3.08 1.73 13.02
CA ASP A 132 1.79 2.36 13.36
C ASP A 132 1.96 3.66 14.15
N GLY A 133 2.85 3.71 15.14
CA GLY A 133 3.09 4.92 15.92
C GLY A 133 3.65 6.10 15.09
N ALA A 134 4.42 5.82 14.04
CA ALA A 134 4.86 6.86 13.11
C ALA A 134 3.70 7.35 12.23
N ILE A 135 2.85 6.44 11.77
CA ILE A 135 1.67 6.75 10.94
C ILE A 135 0.69 7.62 11.73
N GLU A 136 0.39 7.23 12.97
CA GLU A 136 -0.46 7.98 13.90
C GLU A 136 0.10 9.39 14.13
N ALA A 137 1.41 9.51 14.38
CA ALA A 137 2.04 10.81 14.60
C ALA A 137 1.95 11.74 13.36
N ILE A 138 2.13 11.19 12.15
CA ILE A 138 1.97 11.94 10.89
C ILE A 138 0.51 12.37 10.69
N LEU A 139 -0.45 11.48 10.94
CA LEU A 139 -1.87 11.77 10.80
C LEU A 139 -2.36 12.81 11.81
N GLU A 140 -1.88 12.74 13.05
CA GLU A 140 -2.26 13.71 14.08
C GLU A 140 -1.71 15.09 13.77
N ALA A 141 -0.43 15.18 13.38
CA ALA A 141 0.15 16.44 12.95
C ALA A 141 -0.58 17.05 11.74
N ARG A 142 -1.14 16.24 10.83
CA ARG A 142 -1.98 16.72 9.71
C ARG A 142 -3.30 17.34 10.16
N LYS A 143 -3.90 16.85 11.25
CA LYS A 143 -5.17 17.41 11.76
C LYS A 143 -4.98 18.79 12.39
N GLU A 144 -3.83 19.02 13.00
CA GLU A 144 -3.55 20.25 13.75
C GLU A 144 -3.10 21.43 12.86
N GLY A 145 -2.78 21.19 11.58
CA GLY A 145 -2.26 22.24 10.70
C GLY A 145 -2.54 22.03 9.22
N GLU A 146 -1.92 22.86 8.39
CA GLU A 146 -2.02 22.75 6.93
C GLU A 146 -1.26 21.54 6.39
N GLU A 147 -1.39 21.27 5.09
CA GLU A 147 -0.54 20.31 4.38
C GLU A 147 0.95 20.61 4.63
N PHE A 148 1.75 19.55 4.80
CA PHE A 148 3.19 19.68 4.96
C PHE A 148 3.81 20.29 3.70
N LYS A 149 4.71 21.27 3.89
CA LYS A 149 5.34 22.01 2.80
C LYS A 149 6.74 21.50 2.46
N SER A 150 7.41 20.83 3.39
CA SER A 150 8.76 20.27 3.24
C SER A 150 9.04 19.16 4.25
N LEU A 151 10.17 18.45 4.07
CA LEU A 151 10.70 17.52 5.07
C LEU A 151 10.97 18.21 6.41
N ALA A 152 11.45 19.46 6.38
CA ALA A 152 11.69 20.24 7.59
C ALA A 152 10.39 20.56 8.34
N ASP A 153 9.33 20.94 7.61
CA ASP A 153 8.00 21.19 8.19
C ASP A 153 7.43 19.93 8.86
N LEU A 154 7.56 18.76 8.21
CA LEU A 154 7.17 17.49 8.82
C LEU A 154 7.96 17.22 10.12
N CYS A 155 9.28 17.38 10.09
CA CYS A 155 10.14 17.09 11.25
C CYS A 155 9.92 18.06 12.42
N ASP A 156 9.59 19.34 12.16
CA ASP A 156 9.31 20.34 13.21
C ASP A 156 7.94 20.10 13.89
N ARG A 157 6.96 19.61 13.12
CA ARG A 157 5.59 19.37 13.60
C ARG A 157 5.40 18.01 14.25
N VAL A 158 6.11 16.97 13.78
CA VAL A 158 5.90 15.62 14.28
C VAL A 158 6.92 15.24 15.35
N ASN A 159 6.47 14.54 16.39
CA ASN A 159 7.35 14.02 17.44
C ASN A 159 8.36 13.01 16.88
N LEU A 160 9.64 13.41 16.86
CA LEU A 160 10.74 12.59 16.35
C LEU A 160 11.06 11.35 17.22
N ASN A 161 10.45 11.20 18.40
CA ASN A 161 10.48 9.93 19.13
C ASN A 161 9.68 8.84 18.42
N ALA A 162 8.65 9.22 17.65
CA ALA A 162 7.86 8.30 16.83
C ALA A 162 8.43 8.15 15.40
N LEU A 163 9.04 9.20 14.84
CA LEU A 163 9.70 9.16 13.53
C LEU A 163 11.22 9.08 13.63
N ASN A 164 11.74 7.87 13.39
CA ASN A 164 13.18 7.64 13.27
C ASN A 164 13.67 7.86 11.82
N SER A 165 15.00 7.98 11.66
CA SER A 165 15.65 8.20 10.36
C SER A 165 15.29 7.12 9.34
N ARG A 166 15.23 5.84 9.75
CA ARG A 166 14.89 4.73 8.85
C ARG A 166 13.47 4.83 8.29
N THR A 167 12.52 5.30 9.09
CA THR A 167 11.15 5.55 8.65
C THR A 167 11.10 6.69 7.63
N LEU A 168 11.75 7.82 7.91
CA LEU A 168 11.82 8.96 6.99
C LEU A 168 12.53 8.60 5.67
N GLU A 169 13.66 7.88 5.74
CA GLU A 169 14.34 7.38 4.54
C GLU A 169 13.41 6.52 3.69
N SER A 170 12.61 5.65 4.33
CA SER A 170 11.69 4.77 3.61
C SER A 170 10.58 5.55 2.92
N LEU A 171 10.02 6.56 3.60
CA LEU A 171 9.01 7.48 3.04
C LEU A 171 9.56 8.31 1.87
N ILE A 172 10.78 8.85 2.00
CA ILE A 172 11.45 9.59 0.92
C ILE A 172 11.66 8.67 -0.29
N LYS A 173 12.27 7.51 -0.06
CA LYS A 173 12.65 6.57 -1.11
C LYS A 173 11.45 5.97 -1.85
N CYS A 174 10.30 5.78 -1.20
CA CYS A 174 9.07 5.30 -1.84
C CYS A 174 8.22 6.40 -2.50
N GLY A 175 8.64 7.67 -2.42
CA GLY A 175 8.01 8.79 -3.13
C GLY A 175 6.95 9.54 -2.34
N ALA A 176 6.85 9.34 -1.02
CA ALA A 176 5.87 10.04 -0.17
C ALA A 176 5.99 11.57 -0.22
N PHE A 177 7.18 12.07 -0.51
CA PHE A 177 7.50 13.49 -0.58
C PHE A 177 7.47 14.07 -2.00
N ASP A 178 7.26 13.25 -3.05
CA ASP A 178 7.49 13.68 -4.44
C ASP A 178 6.61 14.87 -4.87
N LYS A 179 5.46 15.08 -4.22
CA LYS A 179 4.55 16.21 -4.49
C LYS A 179 4.99 17.53 -3.88
N ILE A 180 5.84 17.50 -2.86
CA ILE A 180 6.33 18.69 -2.14
C ILE A 180 7.81 18.95 -2.44
N GLU A 181 8.62 17.89 -2.42
CA GLU A 181 10.06 17.94 -2.71
C GLU A 181 10.45 16.70 -3.53
N SER A 182 10.56 16.87 -4.85
CA SER A 182 10.72 15.75 -5.78
C SER A 182 12.12 15.16 -5.89
N ASN A 183 13.14 15.85 -5.35
CA ASN A 183 14.52 15.39 -5.40
C ASN A 183 14.82 14.48 -4.20
N ARG A 184 14.57 13.18 -4.37
CA ARG A 184 14.73 12.17 -3.31
C ARG A 184 16.18 12.10 -2.81
N HIS A 185 17.16 12.31 -3.68
CA HIS A 185 18.58 12.29 -3.28
C HIS A 185 18.94 13.48 -2.37
N GLN A 186 18.43 14.66 -2.69
CA GLN A 186 18.60 15.85 -1.86
C GLN A 186 17.97 15.64 -0.48
N LEU A 187 16.74 15.12 -0.42
CA LEU A 187 16.05 14.82 0.83
C LEU A 187 16.82 13.84 1.73
N ILE A 188 17.38 12.77 1.15
CA ILE A 188 18.21 11.82 1.90
C ILE A 188 19.48 12.49 2.46
N LYS A 189 20.10 13.39 1.69
CA LYS A 189 21.30 14.11 2.12
C LYS A 189 21.01 15.15 3.21
N ASP A 190 19.85 15.79 3.16
CA ASP A 190 19.42 16.79 4.14
C ASP A 190 18.89 16.16 5.43
N LEU A 191 18.46 14.89 5.38
CA LEU A 191 17.73 14.20 6.45
C LEU A 191 18.40 14.32 7.82
N GLU A 192 19.68 14.00 7.95
CA GLU A 192 20.38 14.00 9.24
C GLU A 192 20.43 15.41 9.85
N GLY A 193 20.73 16.42 9.02
CA GLY A 193 20.77 17.82 9.44
C GLY A 193 19.41 18.34 9.86
N VAL A 194 18.38 18.05 9.06
CA VAL A 194 16.98 18.45 9.33
C VAL A 194 16.46 17.79 10.60
N MET A 195 16.72 16.50 10.81
CA MET A 195 16.30 15.80 12.02
C MET A 195 16.95 16.40 13.27
N LYS A 196 18.25 16.69 13.23
CA LYS A 196 18.94 17.31 14.37
C LYS A 196 18.39 18.70 14.68
N TRP A 197 18.22 19.52 13.65
CA TRP A 197 17.63 20.87 13.78
C TRP A 197 16.23 20.82 14.42
N ALA A 198 15.36 19.92 13.97
CA ALA A 198 14.02 19.76 14.52
C ALA A 198 14.02 19.19 15.95
N GLN A 199 14.97 18.32 16.31
CA GLN A 199 15.13 17.85 17.69
C GLN A 199 15.50 18.98 18.64
N ASP A 200 16.42 19.86 18.23
CA ASP A 200 16.87 20.97 19.06
C ASP A 200 15.74 21.99 19.25
N ARG A 201 14.97 22.32 18.20
CA ARG A 201 13.77 23.17 18.31
C ARG A 201 12.68 22.60 19.20
N ASN A 202 12.40 21.29 19.09
CA ASN A 202 11.41 20.65 19.95
C ASN A 202 11.82 20.73 21.44
N LYS A 203 13.11 20.55 21.75
CA LYS A 203 13.63 20.73 23.13
C LYS A 203 13.49 22.17 23.62
N ASP A 204 13.82 23.15 22.78
CA ASP A 204 13.70 24.57 23.14
C ASP A 204 12.24 24.94 23.46
N ARG A 205 11.29 24.42 22.66
CA ARG A 205 9.85 24.58 22.88
C ARG A 205 9.38 23.93 24.19
N ASP A 206 9.84 22.71 24.49
CA ASP A 206 9.47 21.97 25.71
C ASP A 206 10.00 22.64 26.99
N ILE A 207 11.16 23.30 26.93
CA ILE A 207 11.76 24.04 28.05
C ILE A 207 11.08 25.41 28.26
N GLY A 208 10.13 25.79 27.38
CA GLY A 208 9.46 27.09 27.43
C GLY A 208 10.38 28.26 27.06
N GLN A 209 11.55 27.95 26.49
CA GLN A 209 12.46 28.94 25.98
C GLN A 209 12.00 29.31 24.57
N LEU A 210 11.05 30.25 24.49
CA LEU A 210 10.83 30.99 23.25
C LEU A 210 12.16 31.66 22.92
N SER A 211 12.84 31.15 21.89
CA SER A 211 14.09 31.72 21.44
C SER A 211 13.86 33.21 21.17
N LEU A 212 14.80 34.08 21.56
CA LEU A 212 14.76 35.51 21.20
C LEU A 212 14.64 35.71 19.68
N PHE A 213 14.96 34.69 18.88
CA PHE A 213 14.73 34.62 17.45
C PHE A 213 13.28 34.29 17.04
N ASP A 214 12.52 33.46 17.78
CA ASP A 214 11.09 33.21 17.52
C ASP A 214 10.24 34.49 17.68
N VAL A 215 10.71 35.43 18.51
CA VAL A 215 10.06 36.74 18.69
C VAL A 215 10.38 37.70 17.53
N ALA A 216 11.54 37.54 16.89
CA ALA A 216 11.97 38.35 15.75
C ALA A 216 11.46 37.79 14.39
N GLU A 217 11.24 36.48 14.28
CA GLU A 217 10.82 35.78 13.05
C GLU A 217 9.30 35.57 12.92
N LYS A 218 8.46 36.43 13.49
CA LYS A 218 7.00 36.38 13.31
C LYS A 218 6.50 36.53 11.85
N THR A 219 7.41 36.65 10.88
CA THR A 219 7.09 36.84 9.45
C THR A 219 7.58 35.71 8.54
N MET A 220 8.37 34.73 9.02
CA MET A 220 8.84 33.61 8.21
C MET A 220 8.40 32.26 8.81
N PRO A 221 8.01 31.28 7.98
CA PRO A 221 7.77 29.93 8.47
C PRO A 221 9.04 29.36 9.10
N ALA A 222 8.94 28.82 10.31
CA ALA A 222 10.11 28.36 11.08
C ALA A 222 10.97 27.31 10.33
N PHE A 223 10.35 26.51 9.46
CA PHE A 223 11.04 25.49 8.65
C PHE A 223 12.00 26.05 7.59
N ASP A 224 11.90 27.35 7.24
CA ASP A 224 12.83 27.96 6.28
C ASP A 224 14.24 28.15 6.85
N SER A 225 14.37 28.10 8.19
CA SER A 225 15.66 28.13 8.89
C SER A 225 16.40 26.78 8.89
N ALA A 226 15.77 25.71 8.38
CA ALA A 226 16.35 24.38 8.40
C ALA A 226 17.65 24.29 7.58
N PRO A 227 18.66 23.53 8.05
CA PRO A 227 19.91 23.38 7.34
C PRO A 227 19.70 22.69 6.00
N LYS A 228 20.27 23.27 4.94
CA LYS A 228 20.29 22.69 3.59
C LYS A 228 21.71 22.29 3.23
N SER A 229 21.90 21.05 2.81
CA SER A 229 23.20 20.59 2.32
C SER A 229 23.49 21.13 0.91
N SER A 230 24.71 20.89 0.42
CA SER A 230 25.04 21.27 -0.95
C SER A 230 24.15 20.55 -1.96
N THR A 231 23.67 21.28 -2.96
CA THR A 231 22.74 20.76 -3.97
C THR A 231 23.31 19.56 -4.70
N VAL A 232 22.52 18.49 -4.79
CA VAL A 232 22.84 17.28 -5.56
C VAL A 232 21.77 16.99 -6.62
N SER A 233 22.17 16.35 -7.70
CA SER A 233 21.22 15.81 -8.68
C SER A 233 20.40 14.69 -8.06
N ASP A 234 19.14 14.58 -8.48
CA ASP A 234 18.26 13.49 -8.06
C ASP A 234 18.81 12.12 -8.48
N PHE A 235 18.30 11.06 -7.84
CA PHE A 235 18.66 9.69 -8.17
C PHE A 235 18.30 9.35 -9.62
N PRO A 236 19.14 8.58 -10.34
CA PRO A 236 18.78 8.01 -11.61
C PRO A 236 17.45 7.25 -11.55
N ALA A 237 16.66 7.28 -12.62
CA ALA A 237 15.33 6.66 -12.63
C ALA A 237 15.37 5.17 -12.22
N LYS A 238 16.37 4.43 -12.71
CA LYS A 238 16.61 3.02 -12.36
C LYS A 238 16.81 2.81 -10.85
N GLU A 239 17.51 3.72 -10.20
CA GLU A 239 17.77 3.63 -8.75
C GLU A 239 16.51 3.96 -7.94
N LYS A 240 15.73 4.97 -8.35
CA LYS A 240 14.41 5.25 -7.76
C LYS A 240 13.47 4.04 -7.84
N LEU A 241 13.44 3.38 -9.00
CA LEU A 241 12.67 2.15 -9.20
C LEU A 241 13.15 1.00 -8.29
N GLN A 242 14.46 0.88 -8.07
CA GLN A 242 15.00 -0.11 -7.14
C GLN A 242 14.55 0.15 -5.70
N TYR A 243 14.60 1.40 -5.25
CA TYR A 243 14.12 1.80 -3.93
C TYR A 243 12.62 1.55 -3.74
N GLU A 244 11.79 1.88 -4.73
CA GLU A 244 10.36 1.57 -4.70
C GLU A 244 10.12 0.07 -4.54
N LYS A 245 10.78 -0.74 -5.37
CA LYS A 245 10.64 -2.20 -5.25
C LYS A 245 11.09 -2.73 -3.89
N GLU A 246 12.14 -2.17 -3.30
CA GLU A 246 12.64 -2.62 -2.00
C GLU A 246 11.70 -2.30 -0.84
N ILE A 247 11.05 -1.13 -0.89
CA ILE A 247 10.29 -0.58 0.24
C ILE A 247 8.81 -0.92 0.17
N ILE A 248 8.22 -0.89 -1.02
CA ILE A 248 6.79 -1.13 -1.23
C ILE A 248 6.51 -2.35 -2.10
N GLY A 249 7.56 -3.05 -2.58
CA GLY A 249 7.43 -4.35 -3.26
C GLY A 249 7.13 -4.27 -4.76
N PHE A 250 6.89 -3.08 -5.32
CA PHE A 250 6.57 -2.88 -6.73
C PHE A 250 7.15 -1.57 -7.26
N TYR A 251 7.13 -1.44 -8.59
CA TYR A 251 7.55 -0.24 -9.29
C TYR A 251 6.33 0.66 -9.52
N VAL A 252 6.31 1.85 -8.94
CA VAL A 252 5.17 2.77 -9.03
C VAL A 252 5.42 3.81 -10.10
N SER A 253 6.59 4.43 -10.07
CA SER A 253 6.89 5.60 -10.89
C SER A 253 7.02 5.25 -12.37
N ASP A 254 7.55 4.06 -12.68
CA ASP A 254 7.58 3.55 -14.05
C ASP A 254 7.80 2.03 -14.13
N HIS A 255 7.58 1.42 -15.30
CA HIS A 255 7.88 0.01 -15.49
C HIS A 255 9.36 -0.20 -15.90
N PRO A 256 10.15 -1.08 -15.25
CA PRO A 256 11.57 -1.25 -15.57
C PRO A 256 11.82 -1.69 -17.02
N LEU A 257 10.88 -2.46 -17.58
CA LEU A 257 10.95 -2.90 -18.97
C LEU A 257 10.54 -1.84 -19.98
N LYS A 258 9.99 -0.67 -19.62
CA LYS A 258 9.71 0.38 -20.62
C LYS A 258 10.98 0.83 -21.32
N TYR A 259 12.07 1.04 -20.57
CA TYR A 259 13.38 1.34 -21.14
C TYR A 259 13.86 0.25 -22.09
N ALA A 260 13.66 -1.03 -21.74
CA ALA A 260 14.02 -2.15 -22.59
C ALA A 260 13.08 -2.32 -23.80
N GLN A 261 11.79 -2.00 -23.66
CA GLN A 261 10.78 -2.02 -24.71
C GLN A 261 11.01 -0.89 -25.73
N GLU A 262 11.44 0.29 -25.28
CA GLU A 262 11.82 1.40 -26.17
C GLU A 262 13.09 1.09 -26.95
N GLN A 263 14.10 0.48 -26.29
CA GLN A 263 15.35 0.08 -26.94
C GLN A 263 15.21 -1.18 -27.82
N ASN A 264 14.26 -2.07 -27.51
CA ASN A 264 13.96 -3.29 -28.26
C ASN A 264 12.55 -3.26 -28.84
N LYS A 265 12.12 -2.13 -29.43
CA LYS A 265 11.03 -2.16 -30.40
C LYS A 265 11.53 -2.91 -31.63
N ILE A 266 11.43 -4.24 -31.60
CA ILE A 266 11.59 -5.07 -32.79
C ILE A 266 10.40 -4.70 -33.68
N SER A 267 10.67 -3.96 -34.76
CA SER A 267 9.65 -3.44 -35.68
C SER A 267 8.78 -4.51 -36.33
N ASP A 268 9.19 -5.79 -36.24
CA ASP A 268 8.52 -6.95 -36.83
C ASP A 268 8.05 -7.99 -35.79
N ALA A 269 8.10 -7.68 -34.49
CA ALA A 269 7.62 -8.61 -33.46
C ALA A 269 6.09 -8.66 -33.45
N ILE A 270 5.54 -9.85 -33.69
CA ILE A 270 4.10 -10.12 -33.58
C ILE A 270 3.81 -10.82 -32.25
N SER A 271 2.65 -10.56 -31.67
CA SER A 271 2.25 -11.25 -30.44
C SER A 271 1.95 -12.73 -30.69
N ILE A 272 2.10 -13.58 -29.67
CA ILE A 272 1.75 -15.01 -29.76
C ILE A 272 0.28 -15.21 -30.17
N ALA A 273 -0.59 -14.26 -29.86
CA ALA A 273 -1.99 -14.28 -30.29
C ALA A 273 -2.15 -14.06 -31.80
N GLU A 274 -1.36 -13.17 -32.39
CA GLU A 274 -1.34 -12.84 -33.83
C GLU A 274 -0.70 -13.94 -34.69
N MET A 275 0.06 -14.85 -34.07
CA MET A 275 0.68 -15.99 -34.75
C MET A 275 -0.35 -16.95 -35.36
N LYS A 276 -1.56 -17.04 -34.79
CA LYS A 276 -2.63 -17.93 -35.29
C LYS A 276 -3.17 -17.52 -36.67
N GLU A 277 -2.99 -16.27 -37.07
CA GLU A 277 -3.54 -15.73 -38.32
C GLU A 277 -2.56 -15.79 -39.50
N LYS A 278 -1.28 -16.12 -39.27
CA LYS A 278 -0.28 -16.23 -40.35
C LYS A 278 -0.20 -17.66 -40.93
N LYS A 279 -0.09 -17.74 -42.25
CA LYS A 279 0.05 -19.02 -42.99
C LYS A 279 1.33 -19.77 -42.57
N SER A 280 1.20 -21.09 -42.46
CA SER A 280 2.28 -22.02 -42.13
C SER A 280 3.48 -21.82 -43.06
N LYS A 281 4.69 -21.71 -42.48
CA LYS A 281 6.02 -21.46 -43.09
C LYS A 281 6.52 -20.00 -43.18
N SER A 282 5.97 -19.08 -42.40
CA SER A 282 6.55 -17.73 -42.26
C SER A 282 7.70 -17.74 -41.24
N VAL A 283 8.92 -17.28 -41.60
CA VAL A 283 9.99 -17.04 -40.61
C VAL A 283 9.61 -15.79 -39.82
N ILE A 284 9.32 -15.96 -38.53
CA ILE A 284 8.93 -14.88 -37.62
C ILE A 284 10.06 -14.72 -36.61
N LYS A 285 10.57 -13.50 -36.44
CA LYS A 285 11.46 -13.17 -35.32
C LYS A 285 10.58 -12.80 -34.12
N LEU A 286 10.78 -13.53 -33.02
CA LEU A 286 10.16 -13.25 -31.72
C LEU A 286 11.05 -12.30 -30.93
#